data_AF-A0A2S0RIS6-F1
#
_entry.id   AF-A0A2S0RIS6-F1
#
_cell.length_a   1.000
_cell.length_b   1.000
_cell.length_c   1.000
_cell.angle_alpha   90.00
_cell.angle_beta   90.00
_cell.angle_gamma   90.00
#
_symmetry.space_group_name_H-M   'P 1'
#
loop_
_entity.id
_entity.type
_entity.pdbx_description
1 polymer ?
#
loop_
_entity_poly.entity_id
_entity_poly.type
_entity_poly.pdbx_seq_one_letter_code
_entity_poly.pdbx_strand_id
1 'polypeptide(L)'
;MKIILNIIAFLFAVNSLAQETLPQNIIDTLYTKALQQRFDLQLSSGYKYFDMQNQTDAPQKVLPESPIKIRSQKELTEISRKEKKELTVYTIEYYVVNKDTVDINFGEYRLKALKRKQKHSPLAEISECNLGKKEPDIRFTWIDNRWKVIKSKFIKE
;
A
#
# COMPACT_ATOMS: atom_id res chain seq x y z
N MET A 1 -26.92 -38.28 -11.54
CA MET A 1 -27.38 -36.95 -11.09
C MET A 1 -26.63 -36.35 -9.89
N LYS A 2 -25.92 -37.12 -9.05
CA LYS A 2 -25.15 -36.57 -7.90
C LYS A 2 -23.79 -35.93 -8.28
N ILE A 3 -23.18 -36.36 -9.39
CA ILE A 3 -21.86 -35.86 -9.83
C ILE A 3 -21.96 -34.43 -10.40
N ILE A 4 -23.04 -34.11 -11.11
CA ILE A 4 -23.29 -32.77 -11.67
C ILE A 4 -23.51 -31.75 -10.55
N LEU A 5 -24.14 -32.14 -9.44
CA LEU A 5 -24.40 -31.26 -8.29
C LEU A 5 -23.10 -30.82 -7.58
N ASN A 6 -22.09 -31.69 -7.50
CA ASN A 6 -20.81 -31.39 -6.86
C ASN A 6 -19.91 -30.45 -7.69
N ILE A 7 -20.01 -30.49 -9.02
CA ILE A 7 -19.24 -29.60 -9.91
C ILE A 7 -19.75 -28.15 -9.79
N ILE A 8 -21.08 -27.98 -9.65
CA ILE A 8 -21.70 -26.66 -9.46
C ILE A 8 -21.28 -26.05 -8.12
N ALA A 9 -21.28 -26.82 -7.03
CA ALA A 9 -20.82 -26.35 -5.72
C ALA A 9 -19.34 -25.92 -5.72
N PHE A 10 -18.49 -26.60 -6.48
CA PHE A 10 -17.08 -26.23 -6.63
C PHE A 10 -16.92 -24.91 -7.40
N LEU A 11 -17.68 -24.70 -8.48
CA LEU A 11 -17.66 -23.45 -9.27
C LEU A 11 -18.16 -22.22 -8.48
N PHE A 12 -19.10 -22.39 -7.55
CA PHE A 12 -19.54 -21.29 -6.68
C PHE A 12 -18.52 -20.92 -5.59
N ALA A 13 -17.69 -21.86 -5.14
CA ALA A 13 -16.66 -21.59 -4.13
C ALA A 13 -15.43 -20.83 -4.68
N VAL A 14 -15.16 -20.89 -5.99
CA VAL A 14 -14.00 -20.18 -6.59
C VAL A 14 -14.29 -18.69 -6.83
N ASN A 15 -15.56 -18.30 -6.99
CA ASN A 15 -15.93 -16.90 -7.23
C ASN A 15 -15.95 -16.03 -5.96
N SER A 16 -15.86 -16.60 -4.76
CA SER A 16 -15.89 -15.84 -3.49
C SER A 16 -14.56 -15.18 -3.09
N LEU A 17 -13.54 -15.18 -3.95
CA LEU A 17 -12.22 -14.61 -3.68
C LEU A 17 -11.78 -13.52 -4.67
N ALA A 18 -12.64 -13.11 -5.61
CA ALA A 18 -12.35 -11.94 -6.43
C ALA A 18 -12.63 -10.67 -5.60
N GLN A 19 -11.56 -10.02 -5.13
CA GLN A 19 -11.67 -8.66 -4.60
C GLN A 19 -12.18 -7.74 -5.71
N GLU A 20 -13.22 -6.98 -5.42
CA GLU A 20 -13.71 -5.95 -6.33
C GLU A 20 -12.57 -4.96 -6.60
N THR A 21 -12.22 -4.77 -7.87
CA THR A 21 -11.16 -3.84 -8.28
C THR A 21 -11.77 -2.47 -8.56
N LEU A 22 -11.20 -1.44 -7.94
CA LEU A 22 -11.62 -0.07 -8.20
C LEU A 22 -10.88 0.49 -9.43
N PRO A 23 -11.51 1.42 -10.17
CA PRO A 23 -10.81 2.22 -11.17
C PRO A 23 -9.55 2.88 -10.58
N GLN A 24 -8.45 2.87 -11.34
CA GLN A 24 -7.15 3.37 -10.87
C GLN A 24 -7.20 4.82 -10.37
N ASN A 25 -7.99 5.69 -11.02
CA ASN A 25 -8.17 7.08 -10.59
C ASN A 25 -8.83 7.22 -9.20
N ILE A 26 -9.70 6.27 -8.84
CA ILE A 26 -10.28 6.22 -7.49
C ILE A 26 -9.21 5.81 -6.48
N ILE A 27 -8.43 4.77 -6.79
CA ILE A 27 -7.33 4.30 -5.93
C ILE A 27 -6.32 5.43 -5.70
N ASP A 28 -5.89 6.10 -6.77
CA ASP A 28 -4.96 7.23 -6.70
C ASP A 28 -5.51 8.37 -5.81
N THR A 29 -6.82 8.65 -5.90
CA THR A 29 -7.49 9.65 -5.06
C THR A 29 -7.47 9.25 -3.58
N LEU A 30 -7.81 8.00 -3.28
CA LEU A 30 -7.84 7.46 -1.92
C LEU A 30 -6.44 7.44 -1.31
N TYR A 31 -5.43 7.00 -2.05
CA TYR A 31 -4.04 6.98 -1.62
C TYR A 31 -3.49 8.39 -1.38
N THR A 32 -3.79 9.33 -2.27
CA THR A 32 -3.42 10.74 -2.08
C THR A 32 -3.99 11.28 -0.77
N LYS A 33 -5.29 11.09 -0.53
CA LYS A 33 -5.95 11.50 0.72
C LYS A 33 -5.36 10.80 1.94
N ALA A 34 -5.07 9.50 1.83
CA ALA A 34 -4.50 8.72 2.91
C ALA A 34 -3.09 9.19 3.30
N LEU A 35 -2.23 9.48 2.32
CA LEU A 35 -0.89 10.03 2.56
C LEU A 35 -0.94 11.43 3.18
N GLN A 36 -1.91 12.26 2.75
CA GLN A 36 -2.12 13.58 3.35
C GLN A 36 -2.48 13.51 4.84
N GLN A 37 -3.08 12.40 5.28
CA GLN A 37 -3.43 12.15 6.69
C GLN A 37 -2.24 11.70 7.54
N ARG A 38 -1.12 11.29 6.93
CA ARG A 38 0.12 10.86 7.62
C ARG A 38 0.94 12.04 8.10
N PHE A 39 0.33 12.92 8.90
CA PHE A 39 1.01 14.07 9.50
C PHE A 39 2.18 13.63 10.39
N ASP A 40 2.07 12.48 11.05
CA ASP A 40 3.16 11.83 11.77
C ASP A 40 4.40 11.65 10.89
N LEU A 41 4.24 11.18 9.64
CA LEU A 41 5.34 11.04 8.70
C LEU A 41 5.79 12.37 8.13
N GLN A 42 4.88 13.29 7.84
CA GLN A 42 5.19 14.59 7.28
C GLN A 42 5.99 15.48 8.24
N LEU A 43 5.75 15.35 9.55
CA LEU A 43 6.47 16.10 10.59
C LEU A 43 7.75 15.41 11.07
N SER A 44 7.91 14.12 10.75
CA SER A 44 9.09 13.35 11.14
C SER A 44 10.32 13.69 10.27
N SER A 45 11.50 13.72 10.89
CA SER A 45 12.75 14.09 10.22
C SER A 45 13.17 13.11 9.11
N GLY A 46 13.67 13.64 8.00
CA GLY A 46 14.23 12.85 6.89
C GLY A 46 13.18 12.24 5.96
N TYR A 47 13.63 11.68 4.83
CA TYR A 47 12.73 11.11 3.84
C TYR A 47 12.02 9.86 4.34
N LYS A 48 10.75 9.72 3.94
CA LYS A 48 9.89 8.58 4.22
C LYS A 48 9.58 7.88 2.91
N TYR A 49 10.22 6.74 2.71
CA TYR A 49 10.18 6.02 1.44
C TYR A 49 8.95 5.14 1.36
N PHE A 50 8.21 5.24 0.26
CA PHE A 50 7.05 4.40 -0.01
C PHE A 50 7.29 3.54 -1.24
N ASP A 51 7.03 2.24 -1.10
CA ASP A 51 6.92 1.30 -2.21
C ASP A 51 5.44 1.06 -2.52
N MET A 52 4.98 1.62 -3.64
CA MET A 52 3.60 1.52 -4.11
C MET A 52 3.55 0.67 -5.37
N GLN A 53 3.66 -0.65 -5.19
CA GLN A 53 3.65 -1.58 -6.31
C GLN A 53 2.34 -1.44 -7.12
N ASN A 54 2.47 -1.43 -8.44
CA ASN A 54 1.36 -1.41 -9.39
C ASN A 54 0.46 -0.16 -9.32
N GLN A 55 0.97 0.98 -8.84
CA GLN A 55 0.24 2.26 -8.80
C GLN A 55 0.79 3.27 -9.80
N THR A 56 -0.01 4.30 -10.09
CA THR A 56 0.45 5.42 -10.92
C THR A 56 1.29 6.40 -10.10
N ASP A 57 1.97 7.33 -10.79
CA ASP A 57 2.72 8.42 -10.15
C ASP A 57 1.80 9.52 -9.57
N ALA A 58 0.47 9.39 -9.66
CA ALA A 58 -0.47 10.44 -9.24
C ALA A 58 -0.30 10.85 -7.77
N PRO A 59 -0.16 9.94 -6.78
CA PRO A 59 0.05 10.34 -5.39
C PRO A 59 1.36 11.12 -5.18
N GLN A 60 2.38 10.87 -5.99
CA GLN A 60 3.66 11.60 -5.91
C GLN A 60 3.52 13.06 -6.37
N LYS A 61 2.67 13.33 -7.37
CA LYS A 61 2.46 14.67 -7.93
C LYS A 61 1.80 15.64 -6.96
N VAL A 62 1.02 15.12 -6.00
CA VAL A 62 0.27 15.94 -5.03
C VAL A 62 1.09 16.24 -3.76
N LEU A 63 2.24 15.58 -3.60
CA LEU A 63 3.12 15.71 -2.44
C LEU A 63 4.58 16.09 -2.83
N PRO A 64 4.81 17.08 -3.72
CA PRO A 64 6.15 17.36 -4.26
C PRO A 64 7.17 17.77 -3.18
N GLU A 65 6.74 18.65 -2.26
CA GLU A 65 7.55 19.17 -1.15
C GLU A 65 7.49 18.29 0.11
N SER A 66 6.76 17.18 0.07
CA SER A 66 6.63 16.29 1.22
C SER A 66 7.92 15.50 1.47
N PRO A 67 8.27 15.18 2.73
CA PRO A 67 9.32 14.20 3.02
C PRO A 67 8.95 12.80 2.54
N ILE A 68 7.68 12.54 2.21
CA ILE A 68 7.21 11.29 1.60
C ILE A 68 7.75 11.18 0.17
N LYS A 69 8.50 10.12 -0.11
CA LYS A 69 9.10 9.84 -1.43
C LYS A 69 8.67 8.45 -1.91
N ILE A 70 7.86 8.43 -2.95
CA ILE A 70 7.46 7.19 -3.63
C ILE A 70 8.58 6.79 -4.59
N ARG A 71 9.06 5.55 -4.46
CA ARG A 71 10.18 5.01 -5.24
C ARG A 71 9.95 3.54 -5.53
N SER A 72 10.41 3.10 -6.70
CA SER A 72 10.46 1.69 -7.01
C SER A 72 11.44 0.96 -6.09
N GLN A 73 11.20 -0.33 -5.85
CA GLN A 73 12.10 -1.16 -5.05
C GLN A 73 13.55 -1.17 -5.57
N LYS A 74 13.75 -1.04 -6.89
CA LYS A 74 15.07 -0.89 -7.50
C LYS A 74 15.77 0.39 -7.03
N GLU A 75 15.08 1.53 -7.10
CA GLU A 75 15.61 2.81 -6.63
C GLU A 75 15.88 2.78 -5.11
N LEU A 76 14.98 2.19 -4.33
CA LEU A 76 15.18 2.01 -2.88
C LEU A 76 16.42 1.17 -2.57
N THR A 77 16.65 0.11 -3.34
CA THR A 77 17.86 -0.71 -3.24
C THR A 77 19.13 0.09 -3.56
N GLU A 78 19.08 0.95 -4.58
CA GLU A 78 20.20 1.82 -4.94
C GLU A 78 20.47 2.87 -3.85
N ILE A 79 19.43 3.47 -3.27
CA ILE A 79 19.54 4.41 -2.14
C ILE A 79 20.17 3.72 -0.93
N SER A 80 19.62 2.57 -0.51
CA SER A 80 20.16 1.79 0.62
C SER A 80 21.64 1.46 0.42
N ARG A 81 22.03 1.07 -0.81
CA ARG A 81 23.42 0.78 -1.16
C ARG A 81 24.32 2.00 -1.08
N LYS A 82 23.88 3.12 -1.64
CA LYS A 82 24.64 4.38 -1.68
C LYS A 82 24.88 4.93 -0.28
N GLU A 83 23.84 4.91 0.55
CA GLU A 83 23.89 5.42 1.92
C GLU A 83 24.53 4.43 2.90
N LYS A 84 24.70 3.16 2.49
CA LYS A 84 25.16 2.05 3.34
C LYS A 84 24.29 1.89 4.59
N LYS A 85 22.98 2.09 4.44
CA LYS A 85 21.99 2.02 5.50
C LYS A 85 20.85 1.09 5.14
N GLU A 86 20.29 0.46 6.15
CA GLU A 86 18.98 -0.16 6.05
C GLU A 86 17.90 0.93 6.03
N LEU A 87 16.92 0.77 5.15
CA LEU A 87 15.81 1.70 4.99
C LEU A 87 14.55 1.13 5.64
N THR A 88 13.80 1.96 6.35
CA THR A 88 12.36 1.71 6.57
C THR A 88 11.61 2.08 5.31
N VAL A 89 10.89 1.13 4.75
CA VAL A 89 10.05 1.33 3.57
C VAL A 89 8.61 1.11 3.97
N TYR A 90 7.76 2.09 3.68
CA TYR A 90 6.32 2.01 3.91
C TYR A 90 5.61 1.45 2.68
N THR A 91 4.54 0.69 2.89
CA THR A 91 3.62 0.25 1.84
C THR A 91 2.24 0.82 2.10
N ILE A 92 1.41 0.86 1.06
CA ILE A 92 0.00 1.23 1.16
C ILE A 92 -0.82 0.23 0.35
N GLU A 93 -1.89 -0.26 0.96
CA GLU A 93 -2.80 -1.21 0.34
C GLU A 93 -4.25 -0.78 0.59
N TYR A 94 -5.12 -1.01 -0.39
CA TYR A 94 -6.55 -0.81 -0.26
C TYR A 94 -7.29 -2.14 -0.19
N TYR A 95 -8.40 -2.14 0.53
CA TYR A 95 -9.35 -3.23 0.61
C TYR A 95 -10.77 -2.69 0.41
N VAL A 96 -11.49 -3.23 -0.58
CA VAL A 96 -12.89 -2.86 -0.83
C VAL A 96 -13.76 -3.64 0.14
N VAL A 97 -14.35 -2.95 1.12
CA VAL A 97 -15.30 -3.56 2.07
C VAL A 97 -16.66 -3.73 1.40
N ASN A 98 -17.06 -2.74 0.62
CA ASN A 98 -18.20 -2.75 -0.30
C ASN A 98 -18.05 -1.60 -1.31
N LYS A 99 -18.96 -1.50 -2.28
CA LYS A 99 -18.95 -0.48 -3.33
C LYS A 99 -18.75 0.96 -2.84
N ASP A 100 -19.23 1.29 -1.64
CA ASP A 100 -19.21 2.63 -1.07
C ASP A 100 -18.22 2.74 0.10
N THR A 101 -17.45 1.69 0.42
CA THR A 101 -16.56 1.66 1.60
C THR A 101 -15.23 1.00 1.27
N VAL A 102 -14.15 1.75 1.46
CA VAL A 102 -12.78 1.30 1.20
C VAL A 102 -11.92 1.51 2.42
N ASP A 103 -11.20 0.47 2.80
CA ASP A 103 -10.21 0.49 3.85
C ASP A 103 -8.83 0.69 3.25
N ILE A 104 -8.02 1.54 3.88
CA ILE A 104 -6.62 1.77 3.54
C ILE A 104 -5.76 1.37 4.72
N ASN A 105 -4.72 0.60 4.44
CA ASN A 105 -3.75 0.14 5.41
C ASN A 105 -2.33 0.52 4.97
N PHE A 106 -1.52 0.87 5.96
CA PHE A 106 -0.11 1.09 5.82
C PHE A 106 0.65 -0.09 6.40
N GLY A 107 1.60 -0.58 5.63
CA GLY A 107 2.59 -1.53 6.11
C GLY A 107 3.96 -0.88 6.19
N GLU A 108 4.89 -1.60 6.79
CA GLU A 108 6.32 -1.27 6.68
C GLU A 108 7.16 -2.54 6.59
N TYR A 109 8.29 -2.42 5.90
CA TYR A 109 9.35 -3.41 5.86
C TYR A 109 10.73 -2.76 5.91
N ARG A 110 11.74 -3.54 6.31
CA ARG A 110 13.14 -3.12 6.30
C ARG A 110 13.79 -3.57 5.00
N LEU A 111 14.51 -2.68 4.34
CA LEU A 111 15.24 -2.97 3.11
C LEU A 111 16.73 -2.70 3.28
N LYS A 112 17.55 -3.70 3.01
CA LYS A 112 19.01 -3.59 3.05
C LYS A 112 19.62 -4.07 1.75
N ALA A 113 20.34 -3.19 1.05
CA ALA A 113 21.04 -3.58 -0.16
C ALA A 113 22.19 -4.57 0.14
N LEU A 114 22.26 -5.63 -0.65
CA LEU A 114 23.31 -6.64 -0.57
C LEU A 114 24.43 -6.36 -1.57
N LYS A 115 25.65 -6.81 -1.25
CA LYS A 115 26.73 -6.88 -2.24
C LYS A 115 26.42 -7.99 -3.22
N ARG A 116 26.44 -7.66 -4.51
CA ARG A 116 26.24 -8.64 -5.58
C ARG A 116 27.45 -9.60 -5.61
N LYS A 117 27.24 -10.86 -5.20
CA LYS A 117 28.28 -11.90 -5.22
C LYS A 117 28.31 -12.66 -6.55
N GLN A 118 27.14 -12.87 -7.17
CA GLN A 118 26.97 -13.57 -8.44
C GLN A 118 25.90 -12.89 -9.32
N LYS A 119 25.84 -13.26 -10.60
CA LYS A 119 24.88 -12.68 -11.58
C LYS A 119 23.42 -12.79 -11.10
N HIS A 120 23.07 -13.86 -10.40
CA HIS A 120 21.71 -14.14 -9.91
C HIS A 120 21.52 -13.94 -8.40
N SER A 121 22.50 -13.36 -7.69
CA SER A 121 22.31 -13.08 -6.26
C SER A 121 21.26 -12.00 -6.04
N PRO A 122 20.41 -12.11 -5.00
CA PRO A 122 19.48 -11.06 -4.62
C PRO A 122 20.24 -9.75 -4.36
N LEU A 123 19.65 -8.64 -4.80
CA LEU A 123 20.27 -7.31 -4.72
C LEU A 123 19.94 -6.59 -3.41
N ALA A 124 18.94 -7.08 -2.70
CA ALA A 124 18.49 -6.59 -1.41
C ALA A 124 17.95 -7.75 -0.54
N GLU A 125 18.04 -7.55 0.76
CA GLU A 125 17.36 -8.32 1.78
C GLU A 125 16.16 -7.49 2.26
N ILE A 126 15.01 -8.15 2.39
CA ILE A 126 13.78 -7.57 2.95
C ILE A 126 13.47 -8.33 4.23
N SER A 127 13.35 -7.62 5.34
CA SER A 127 13.04 -8.18 6.65
C SER A 127 11.88 -7.43 7.31
N GLU A 128 11.31 -8.04 8.36
CA GLU A 128 10.25 -7.49 9.21
C GLU A 128 9.08 -6.86 8.44
N CYS A 129 8.16 -7.68 7.93
CA CYS A 129 6.93 -7.18 7.31
C CYS A 129 5.83 -7.00 8.36
N ASN A 130 5.57 -5.76 8.77
CA ASN A 130 4.35 -5.42 9.50
C ASN A 130 3.24 -5.20 8.48
N LEU A 131 2.62 -6.30 8.03
CA LEU A 131 1.43 -6.26 7.18
C LEU A 131 0.24 -5.73 8.00
N GLY A 132 -0.58 -4.89 7.37
CA GLY A 132 -1.65 -4.12 8.02
C GLY A 132 -2.52 -4.93 8.98
N LYS A 133 -3.01 -4.25 10.04
CA LYS A 133 -3.81 -4.86 11.12
C LYS A 133 -5.21 -5.27 10.63
N LYS A 134 -5.90 -6.09 11.44
CA LYS A 134 -7.32 -6.47 11.25
C LYS A 134 -8.27 -5.26 11.20
N GLU A 135 -7.88 -4.13 11.78
CA GLU A 135 -8.62 -2.86 11.67
C GLU A 135 -7.95 -1.91 10.68
N PRO A 136 -8.73 -1.19 9.84
CA PRO A 136 -8.20 -0.25 8.88
C PRO A 136 -7.45 0.89 9.56
N ASP A 137 -6.33 1.31 8.97
CA ASP A 137 -5.66 2.55 9.38
C ASP A 137 -6.51 3.78 9.01
N ILE A 138 -7.13 3.75 7.83
CA ILE A 138 -8.08 4.77 7.40
C ILE A 138 -9.26 4.08 6.71
N ARG A 139 -10.49 4.46 7.06
CA ARG A 139 -11.69 4.04 6.35
C ARG A 139 -12.30 5.20 5.59
N PHE A 140 -12.54 4.99 4.31
CA PHE A 140 -13.25 5.90 3.43
C PHE A 140 -14.65 5.38 3.14
N THR A 141 -15.62 6.29 3.12
CA THR A 141 -16.98 6.01 2.65
C THR A 141 -17.42 7.05 1.60
N TRP A 142 -18.09 6.60 0.55
CA TRP A 142 -18.68 7.46 -0.46
C TRP A 142 -19.97 8.09 0.07
N ILE A 143 -19.92 9.38 0.40
CA ILE A 143 -21.03 10.14 1.00
C ILE A 143 -21.09 11.51 0.33
N ASP A 144 -22.26 11.94 -0.10
CA ASP A 144 -22.50 13.22 -0.80
C ASP A 144 -21.60 13.39 -2.04
N ASN A 145 -21.53 12.35 -2.88
CA ASN A 145 -20.72 12.33 -4.11
C ASN A 145 -19.21 12.56 -3.90
N ARG A 146 -18.67 12.16 -2.74
CA ARG A 146 -17.24 12.21 -2.46
C ARG A 146 -16.80 11.14 -1.46
N TRP A 147 -15.55 10.69 -1.58
CA TRP A 147 -14.90 9.85 -0.58
C TRP A 147 -14.53 10.69 0.65
N LYS A 148 -15.15 10.37 1.79
CA LYS A 148 -14.87 10.98 3.10
C LYS A 148 -14.16 9.99 4.00
N VAL A 149 -13.20 10.49 4.78
CA VAL A 149 -12.61 9.73 5.89
C VAL A 149 -13.67 9.66 7.00
N ILE A 150 -14.03 8.44 7.42
CA ILE A 150 -14.95 8.20 8.54
C ILE A 150 -14.26 7.53 9.74
N LYS A 151 -13.01 7.09 9.56
CA LYS A 151 -12.12 6.61 10.62
C LYS A 151 -10.69 6.85 10.19
N SER A 152 -9.85 7.37 11.08
CA SER A 152 -8.41 7.52 10.86
C SER A 152 -7.67 7.22 12.16
N LYS A 153 -6.61 6.40 12.09
CA LYS A 153 -5.71 6.20 13.24
C LYS A 153 -4.73 7.37 13.45
N PHE A 154 -4.56 8.23 12.45
CA PHE A 154 -3.53 9.27 12.44
C PHE A 154 -4.05 10.65 12.84
N ILE A 155 -5.37 10.85 12.80
CA ILE A 155 -6.03 12.08 13.23
C ILE A 155 -6.99 11.72 14.35
N LYS A 156 -6.89 12.41 15.49
CA LYS A 156 -7.93 12.36 16.51
C LYS A 156 -9.04 13.33 16.10
N GLU A 157 -10.27 12.83 16.02
CA GLU A 157 -11.49 13.64 15.90
C GLU A 157 -11.71 14.52 17.13
#